data_AF-A0A1C6K4N8-F1
#
_entry.id   AF-A0A1C6K4N8-F1
#
_cell.length_a   1.000
_cell.length_b   1.000
_cell.length_c   1.000
_cell.angle_alpha   90.00
_cell.angle_beta   90.00
_cell.angle_gamma   90.00
#
_symmetry.space_group_name_H-M   'P 1'
#
loop_
_entity.id
_entity.type
_entity.pdbx_description
1 polymer ?
#
loop_
_entity_poly.entity_id
_entity_poly.type
_entity_poly.pdbx_seq_one_letter_code
_entity_poly.pdbx_strand_id
1 'polypeptide(L)'
;MRRRRLYIVLLVLLFVCIAAKNQSLFTREQVKKGKEPGTFNGGWYSLISKEVNDKRIKLKIDGRKVKAKKASVIMTDEGEFMVPVSFLPDYFSCAARIYDNSRLVMERNTIYAEMKEGESRMTLNGAPVTLKTGLLREDNILYVPLEAVEKALSYTGEWDVEENTLELTFAGSEERSIPYAYDYRDTGRAPRVKNQGSFGTCWAFASVMALESRLLPEEDLSFSEDHMSIRNSFHMKQNDGGEYTMSMAYLLAWQGPVYEKDDVYGDEYSPPGLKPVRHVQEIQIIPSKDYEAIKRAVYLYGGVQSSLYTSMVTGQSDSRYYNKEQGAYCYIGTAKPNHDIVIIGWDDNYPKENFNLDLEGDGAFICANSWGGEFGDEGYFYVSYYDTNIGIHNILYSRVDNTDNYDKIYQSDLCGWVGQLGYGKENAYFANIYTAGEGEELAAAGFYATGQDTEYEVYTVTDVEGSAQFGRRILAASGTLKNAGFYTIDFRKPVELPDGKKFAVIVSINTPGSVHPVAIEYNSPDKNLRVDLSDGEGYISFKGTSWERVEEEQKCNVCLKAYTRKTEDTENEG
;
A
#
# COMPACT_ATOMS: atom_id res chain seq x y z
N MET A 1 -15.19 63.35 -46.90
CA MET A 1 -16.19 62.88 -45.91
C MET A 1 -17.08 61.71 -46.35
N ARG A 2 -17.39 61.51 -47.65
CA ARG A 2 -18.28 60.43 -48.13
C ARG A 2 -17.73 59.00 -48.00
N ARG A 3 -16.44 58.78 -48.26
CA ARG A 3 -15.80 57.44 -48.16
C ARG A 3 -15.70 56.92 -46.71
N ARG A 4 -15.46 57.79 -45.73
CA ARG A 4 -15.35 57.42 -44.31
C ARG A 4 -16.68 56.92 -43.72
N ARG A 5 -17.81 57.47 -44.18
CA ARG A 5 -19.15 56.98 -43.80
C ARG A 5 -19.46 55.62 -44.42
N LEU A 6 -19.00 55.34 -45.64
CA LEU A 6 -19.19 54.05 -46.30
C LEU A 6 -18.44 52.92 -45.58
N TYR A 7 -17.20 53.17 -45.13
CA TYR A 7 -16.42 52.19 -44.38
C TYR A 7 -17.01 51.88 -43.00
N ILE A 8 -17.59 52.89 -42.32
CA ILE A 8 -18.26 52.68 -41.04
C ILE A 8 -19.53 51.83 -41.23
N VAL A 9 -20.30 52.06 -42.30
CA VAL A 9 -21.49 51.27 -42.62
C VAL A 9 -21.13 49.81 -42.97
N LEU A 10 -20.04 49.59 -43.72
CA LEU A 10 -19.54 48.26 -44.03
C LEU A 10 -19.02 47.51 -42.80
N LEU A 11 -18.35 48.21 -41.87
CA LEU A 11 -17.89 47.63 -40.60
C LEU A 11 -19.07 47.25 -39.69
N VAL A 12 -20.10 48.08 -39.62
CA VAL A 12 -21.33 47.76 -38.87
C VAL A 12 -22.06 46.58 -39.49
N LEU A 13 -22.16 46.51 -40.82
CA LEU A 13 -22.74 45.34 -41.51
C LEU A 13 -21.93 44.07 -41.28
N LEU A 14 -20.61 44.15 -41.31
CA LEU A 14 -19.73 43.01 -41.01
C LEU A 14 -19.93 42.53 -39.55
N PHE A 15 -20.02 43.47 -38.61
CA PHE A 15 -20.24 43.15 -37.20
C PHE A 15 -21.63 42.55 -36.96
N VAL A 16 -22.67 43.04 -37.66
CA VAL A 16 -24.02 42.45 -37.64
C VAL A 16 -24.04 41.07 -38.29
N CYS A 17 -23.30 40.84 -39.37
CA CYS A 17 -23.17 39.51 -39.99
C CYS A 17 -22.41 38.53 -39.10
N ILE A 18 -21.35 38.97 -38.41
CA ILE A 18 -20.61 38.15 -37.44
C ILE A 18 -21.47 37.86 -36.21
N ALA A 19 -22.21 38.84 -35.70
CA ALA A 19 -23.15 38.66 -34.59
C ALA A 19 -24.32 37.74 -34.97
N ALA A 20 -24.86 37.85 -36.18
CA ALA A 20 -25.91 36.97 -36.69
C ALA A 20 -25.38 35.54 -36.93
N LYS A 21 -24.14 35.39 -37.42
CA LYS A 21 -23.50 34.08 -37.60
C LYS A 21 -23.18 33.41 -36.26
N ASN A 22 -22.72 34.18 -35.27
CA ASN A 22 -22.51 33.68 -33.90
C ASN A 22 -23.83 33.42 -33.15
N GLN A 23 -24.89 34.17 -33.40
CA GLN A 23 -26.24 33.84 -32.90
C GLN A 23 -26.80 32.57 -33.56
N SER A 24 -26.47 32.30 -34.83
CA SER A 24 -26.87 31.04 -35.50
C SER A 24 -26.07 29.81 -35.05
N LEU A 25 -24.87 30.01 -34.51
CA LEU A 25 -24.03 28.95 -33.92
C LEU A 25 -24.36 28.69 -32.44
N PHE A 26 -25.05 29.63 -31.77
CA PHE A 26 -25.55 29.49 -30.41
C PHE A 26 -27.04 29.80 -30.33
N THR A 27 -27.86 29.06 -31.08
CA THR A 27 -29.22 28.82 -30.61
C THR A 27 -29.11 27.97 -29.35
N ARG A 28 -29.13 28.62 -28.18
CA ARG A 28 -29.50 27.96 -26.93
C ARG A 28 -30.91 27.42 -27.13
N GLU A 29 -31.04 26.16 -27.55
CA GLU A 29 -32.29 25.46 -27.32
C GLU A 29 -32.50 25.41 -25.81
N GLN A 30 -33.54 26.10 -25.35
CA GLN A 30 -34.01 25.91 -23.98
C GLN A 30 -34.49 24.47 -23.87
N VAL A 31 -33.88 23.70 -22.96
CA VAL A 31 -34.35 22.37 -22.58
C VAL A 31 -35.80 22.52 -22.10
N LYS A 32 -36.75 22.05 -22.92
CA LYS A 32 -38.17 21.95 -22.54
C LYS A 32 -38.37 20.59 -21.88
N LYS A 33 -38.84 20.61 -20.63
CA LYS A 33 -39.24 19.40 -19.89
C LYS A 33 -40.24 18.59 -20.73
N GLY A 34 -39.90 17.34 -21.08
CA GLY A 34 -40.81 16.39 -21.75
C GLY A 34 -40.52 16.00 -23.21
N LYS A 35 -39.31 16.19 -23.73
CA LYS A 35 -38.86 15.53 -24.98
C LYS A 35 -37.62 14.66 -24.71
N GLU A 36 -37.50 13.57 -25.46
CA GLU A 36 -36.34 12.68 -25.40
C GLU A 36 -35.02 13.46 -25.59
N PRO A 37 -33.94 13.10 -24.87
CA PRO A 37 -32.65 13.74 -25.05
C PRO A 37 -32.21 13.62 -26.51
N GLY A 38 -31.77 14.73 -27.10
CA GLY A 38 -31.14 14.70 -28.42
C GLY A 38 -29.91 13.79 -28.39
N THR A 39 -29.72 12.99 -29.44
CA THR A 39 -28.53 12.16 -29.60
C THR A 39 -27.31 13.06 -29.81
N PHE A 40 -26.41 13.09 -28.83
CA PHE A 40 -25.12 13.75 -28.98
C PHE A 40 -24.31 13.01 -30.07
N ASN A 41 -23.68 13.78 -30.95
CA ASN A 41 -22.85 13.23 -32.03
C ASN A 41 -21.68 12.44 -31.43
N GLY A 42 -21.30 11.29 -32.01
CA GLY A 42 -20.33 10.35 -31.39
C GLY A 42 -18.96 10.95 -31.04
N GLY A 43 -18.56 12.07 -31.66
CA GLY A 43 -17.32 12.78 -31.33
C GLY A 43 -17.40 13.72 -30.11
N TRP A 44 -18.59 13.92 -29.52
CA TRP A 44 -18.76 14.79 -28.36
C TRP A 44 -18.03 14.26 -27.12
N TYR A 45 -18.18 12.96 -26.84
CA TYR A 45 -17.54 12.33 -25.68
C TYR A 45 -16.01 12.31 -25.82
N SER A 46 -15.46 12.08 -27.02
CA SER A 46 -14.01 12.15 -27.26
C SER A 46 -13.38 13.53 -26.99
N LEU A 47 -14.16 14.63 -27.12
CA LEU A 47 -13.68 15.97 -26.80
C LEU A 47 -13.76 16.24 -25.29
N ILE A 48 -14.83 15.75 -24.65
CA ILE A 48 -15.04 15.92 -23.21
C ILE A 48 -14.08 15.03 -22.40
N SER A 49 -13.90 13.77 -22.78
CA SER A 49 -13.05 12.79 -22.08
C SER A 49 -11.66 13.37 -21.88
N LYS A 50 -11.07 13.93 -22.94
CA LYS A 50 -9.77 14.61 -22.89
C LYS A 50 -9.74 15.76 -21.88
N GLU A 51 -10.67 16.71 -21.97
CA GLU A 51 -10.69 17.86 -21.06
C GLU A 51 -10.94 17.44 -19.59
N VAL A 52 -11.82 16.46 -19.38
CA VAL A 52 -12.20 15.94 -18.06
C VAL A 52 -11.06 15.18 -17.40
N ASN A 53 -10.37 14.33 -18.18
CA ASN A 53 -9.22 13.56 -17.73
C ASN A 53 -8.01 14.48 -17.47
N ASP A 54 -7.76 15.49 -18.34
CA ASP A 54 -6.71 16.50 -18.16
C ASP A 54 -6.88 17.29 -16.85
N LYS A 55 -8.13 17.65 -16.51
CA LYS A 55 -8.48 18.33 -15.26
C LYS A 55 -8.54 17.39 -14.05
N ARG A 56 -8.39 16.08 -14.27
CA ARG A 56 -8.56 14.99 -13.30
C ARG A 56 -9.94 14.95 -12.65
N ILE A 57 -10.62 13.82 -12.80
CA ILE A 57 -11.90 13.58 -12.10
C ILE A 57 -11.64 13.44 -10.60
N LYS A 58 -12.29 14.28 -9.79
CA LYS A 58 -12.31 14.14 -8.33
C LYS A 58 -13.27 13.01 -7.98
N LEU A 59 -12.94 12.20 -6.98
CA LEU A 59 -13.79 11.11 -6.53
C LEU A 59 -14.26 11.36 -5.10
N LYS A 60 -15.57 11.19 -4.85
CA LYS A 60 -16.16 11.08 -3.52
C LYS A 60 -16.82 9.72 -3.38
N ILE A 61 -16.65 9.10 -2.22
CA ILE A 61 -17.27 7.82 -1.89
C ILE A 61 -17.95 8.00 -0.53
N ASP A 62 -19.26 7.78 -0.49
CA ASP A 62 -20.12 7.98 0.70
C ASP A 62 -19.92 9.36 1.35
N GLY A 63 -19.91 10.42 0.54
CA GLY A 63 -19.69 11.80 0.97
C GLY A 63 -18.25 12.13 1.36
N ARG A 64 -17.32 11.16 1.38
CA ARG A 64 -15.91 11.39 1.72
C ARG A 64 -15.08 11.58 0.45
N LYS A 65 -14.26 12.64 0.41
CA LYS A 65 -13.33 12.87 -0.68
C LYS A 65 -12.22 11.82 -0.67
N VAL A 66 -12.01 11.17 -1.81
CA VAL A 66 -10.87 10.27 -2.01
C VAL A 66 -9.60 11.10 -2.18
N LYS A 67 -8.54 10.72 -1.46
CA LYS A 67 -7.23 11.40 -1.56
C LYS A 67 -6.67 11.20 -2.95
N ALA A 68 -6.03 12.24 -3.49
CA ALA A 68 -5.40 12.17 -4.80
C ALA A 68 -4.24 11.16 -4.78
N LYS A 69 -4.35 10.09 -5.57
CA LYS A 69 -3.29 9.09 -5.82
C LYS A 69 -2.61 9.33 -7.18
N LYS A 70 -1.63 8.51 -7.56
CA LYS A 70 -1.11 8.50 -8.94
C LYS A 70 -2.22 8.23 -9.95
N ALA A 71 -3.01 7.17 -9.72
CA ALA A 71 -4.21 6.86 -10.50
C ALA A 71 -5.41 7.75 -10.11
N SER A 72 -6.30 8.00 -11.07
CA SER A 72 -7.63 8.59 -10.86
C SER A 72 -8.66 7.86 -11.70
N VAL A 73 -9.95 8.06 -11.39
CA VAL A 73 -11.02 7.72 -12.33
C VAL A 73 -10.78 8.44 -13.65
N ILE A 74 -11.07 7.77 -14.76
CA ILE A 74 -11.01 8.33 -16.11
C ILE A 74 -12.36 8.15 -16.81
N MET A 75 -12.61 8.95 -17.84
CA MET A 75 -13.73 8.80 -18.77
C MET A 75 -13.21 8.33 -20.13
N THR A 76 -13.82 7.29 -20.71
CA THR A 76 -13.47 6.82 -22.07
C THR A 76 -14.04 7.75 -23.14
N ASP A 77 -13.61 7.59 -24.40
CA ASP A 77 -14.11 8.37 -25.53
C ASP A 77 -15.57 8.09 -25.87
N GLU A 78 -16.13 6.99 -25.35
CA GLU A 78 -17.55 6.65 -25.40
C GLU A 78 -18.36 7.25 -24.24
N GLY A 79 -17.70 7.92 -23.30
CA GLY A 79 -18.33 8.59 -22.15
C GLY A 79 -18.55 7.70 -20.93
N GLU A 80 -17.92 6.53 -20.86
CA GLU A 80 -18.03 5.62 -19.72
C GLU A 80 -16.94 5.90 -18.69
N PHE A 81 -17.30 5.91 -17.40
CA PHE A 81 -16.33 6.08 -16.32
C PHE A 81 -15.63 4.77 -15.99
N MET A 82 -14.34 4.85 -15.73
CA MET A 82 -13.48 3.72 -15.42
C MET A 82 -12.79 3.96 -14.06
N VAL A 83 -12.95 3.02 -13.14
CA VAL A 83 -12.41 3.08 -11.78
C VAL A 83 -11.11 2.27 -11.73
N PRO A 84 -9.99 2.81 -11.21
CA PRO A 84 -8.78 2.02 -11.02
C PRO A 84 -9.04 0.80 -10.13
N VAL A 85 -8.61 -0.39 -10.54
CA VAL A 85 -8.80 -1.62 -9.74
C VAL A 85 -8.17 -1.49 -8.35
N SER A 86 -7.06 -0.74 -8.23
CA SER A 86 -6.39 -0.45 -6.95
C SER A 86 -7.25 0.35 -5.95
N PHE A 87 -8.40 0.88 -6.35
CA PHE A 87 -9.32 1.57 -5.45
C PHE A 87 -10.31 0.61 -4.77
N LEU A 88 -10.52 -0.58 -5.33
CA LEU A 88 -11.52 -1.54 -4.85
C LEU A 88 -11.27 -1.99 -3.40
N PRO A 89 -10.05 -2.39 -3.00
CA PRO A 89 -9.78 -2.77 -1.62
C PRO A 89 -9.91 -1.60 -0.64
N ASP A 90 -9.36 -0.44 -1.01
CA ASP A 90 -9.22 0.72 -0.13
C ASP A 90 -10.55 1.42 0.17
N TYR A 91 -11.47 1.47 -0.80
CA TYR A 91 -12.67 2.29 -0.70
C TYR A 91 -13.98 1.51 -0.79
N PHE A 92 -13.97 0.32 -1.39
CA PHE A 92 -15.18 -0.46 -1.61
C PHE A 92 -15.27 -1.73 -0.74
N SER A 93 -14.25 -1.96 0.11
CA SER A 93 -14.08 -3.19 0.89
C SER A 93 -14.15 -4.44 0.00
N CYS A 94 -13.63 -4.34 -1.22
CA CYS A 94 -13.70 -5.40 -2.22
C CYS A 94 -12.29 -5.94 -2.48
N ALA A 95 -12.09 -7.22 -2.21
CA ALA A 95 -10.87 -7.90 -2.63
C ALA A 95 -10.89 -7.97 -4.15
N ALA A 96 -9.81 -7.53 -4.79
CA ALA A 96 -9.70 -7.49 -6.24
C ALA A 96 -8.37 -8.11 -6.65
N ARG A 97 -8.42 -9.19 -7.45
CA ARG A 97 -7.25 -9.95 -7.88
C ARG A 97 -7.30 -10.26 -9.36
N ILE A 98 -6.14 -10.29 -10.00
CA ILE A 98 -5.99 -10.60 -11.42
C ILE A 98 -5.43 -12.01 -11.54
N TYR A 99 -6.24 -12.91 -12.09
CA TYR A 99 -5.85 -14.27 -12.42
C TYR A 99 -5.44 -14.33 -13.89
N ASP A 100 -4.49 -15.22 -14.20
CA ASP A 100 -4.10 -15.54 -15.58
C ASP A 100 -3.76 -14.29 -16.42
N ASN A 101 -3.23 -13.24 -15.76
CA ASN A 101 -2.90 -11.92 -16.29
C ASN A 101 -4.02 -11.13 -17.00
N SER A 102 -5.26 -11.62 -16.99
CA SER A 102 -6.33 -11.05 -17.82
C SER A 102 -7.73 -11.14 -17.20
N ARG A 103 -7.87 -11.82 -16.06
CA ARG A 103 -9.16 -12.10 -15.43
C ARG A 103 -9.24 -11.43 -14.07
N LEU A 104 -9.95 -10.33 -13.97
CA LEU A 104 -10.24 -9.65 -12.72
C LEU A 104 -11.34 -10.41 -11.96
N VAL A 105 -11.03 -10.81 -10.73
CA VAL A 105 -11.99 -11.34 -9.76
C VAL A 105 -12.17 -10.31 -8.65
N MET A 106 -13.42 -9.95 -8.40
CA MET A 106 -13.86 -9.03 -7.36
C MET A 106 -14.70 -9.80 -6.35
N GLU A 107 -14.29 -9.77 -5.08
CA GLU A 107 -14.98 -10.44 -3.98
C GLU A 107 -15.39 -9.42 -2.92
N ARG A 108 -16.63 -9.51 -2.45
CA ARG A 108 -17.09 -8.76 -1.28
C ARG A 108 -18.23 -9.50 -0.58
N ASN A 109 -17.98 -10.01 0.63
CA ASN A 109 -18.95 -10.82 1.38
C ASN A 109 -19.43 -12.01 0.52
N THR A 110 -20.71 -12.04 0.13
CA THR A 110 -21.32 -13.08 -0.73
C THR A 110 -21.25 -12.76 -2.22
N ILE A 111 -20.67 -11.61 -2.59
CA ILE A 111 -20.52 -11.19 -3.99
C ILE A 111 -19.23 -11.78 -4.54
N TYR A 112 -19.37 -12.46 -5.67
CA TYR A 112 -18.29 -12.91 -6.55
C TYR A 112 -18.55 -12.39 -7.96
N ALA A 113 -17.67 -11.52 -8.45
CA ALA A 113 -17.75 -10.95 -9.79
C ALA A 113 -16.46 -11.20 -10.57
N GLU A 114 -16.60 -11.68 -11.80
CA GLU A 114 -15.47 -11.97 -12.68
C GLU A 114 -15.59 -11.21 -13.99
N MET A 115 -14.50 -10.61 -14.45
CA MET A 115 -14.39 -9.94 -15.74
C MET A 115 -13.09 -10.33 -16.44
N LYS A 116 -13.15 -10.48 -17.77
CA LYS A 116 -11.98 -10.81 -18.59
C LYS A 116 -11.64 -9.66 -19.54
N GLU A 117 -10.34 -9.36 -19.68
CA GLU A 117 -9.86 -8.39 -20.65
C GLU A 117 -10.31 -8.76 -22.08
N GLY A 118 -10.74 -7.75 -22.84
CA GLY A 118 -11.29 -7.94 -24.18
C GLY A 118 -12.79 -8.30 -24.23
N GLU A 119 -13.45 -8.48 -23.08
CA GLU A 119 -14.87 -8.79 -23.01
C GLU A 119 -15.66 -7.67 -22.30
N SER A 120 -16.79 -7.24 -22.89
CA SER A 120 -17.73 -6.28 -22.28
C SER A 120 -18.84 -7.01 -21.50
N ARG A 121 -18.45 -7.97 -20.67
CA ARG A 121 -19.36 -8.72 -19.79
C ARG A 121 -18.68 -9.06 -18.47
N MET A 122 -19.51 -9.30 -17.47
CA MET A 122 -19.15 -9.76 -16.13
C MET A 122 -19.94 -11.03 -15.83
N THR A 123 -19.36 -11.97 -15.07
CA THR A 123 -20.11 -13.01 -14.39
C THR A 123 -20.31 -12.56 -12.95
N LEU A 124 -21.55 -12.37 -12.50
CA LEU A 124 -21.90 -11.97 -11.14
C LEU A 124 -22.66 -13.10 -10.44
N ASN A 125 -22.08 -13.69 -9.40
CA ASN A 125 -22.63 -14.85 -8.67
C ASN A 125 -23.07 -15.99 -9.62
N GLY A 126 -22.25 -16.26 -10.64
CA GLY A 126 -22.51 -17.28 -11.66
C GLY A 126 -23.43 -16.86 -12.82
N ALA A 127 -24.06 -15.68 -12.75
CA ALA A 127 -24.94 -15.18 -13.79
C ALA A 127 -24.22 -14.19 -14.74
N PRO A 128 -24.35 -14.32 -16.07
CA PRO A 128 -23.74 -13.37 -17.00
C PRO A 128 -24.48 -12.03 -16.99
N VAL A 129 -23.71 -10.94 -17.02
CA VAL A 129 -24.16 -9.55 -17.04
C VAL A 129 -23.43 -8.83 -18.16
N THR A 130 -24.17 -8.37 -19.17
CA THR A 130 -23.62 -7.51 -20.22
C THR A 130 -23.35 -6.11 -19.67
N LEU A 131 -22.21 -5.55 -20.07
CA LEU A 131 -21.76 -4.20 -19.74
C LEU A 131 -21.58 -3.40 -21.03
N LYS A 132 -21.61 -2.08 -20.94
CA LYS A 132 -21.36 -1.20 -22.08
C LYS A 132 -19.90 -1.22 -22.54
N THR A 133 -18.99 -1.38 -21.59
CA THR A 133 -17.54 -1.46 -21.82
C THR A 133 -16.91 -2.54 -20.93
N GLY A 134 -15.72 -3.00 -21.31
CA GLY A 134 -14.97 -4.03 -20.59
C GLY A 134 -13.85 -3.44 -19.73
N LEU A 135 -12.97 -4.30 -19.22
CA LEU A 135 -11.74 -3.85 -18.57
C LEU A 135 -10.88 -3.03 -19.54
N LEU A 136 -10.21 -2.00 -19.02
CA LEU A 136 -9.30 -1.13 -19.79
C LEU A 136 -7.95 -1.08 -19.09
N ARG A 137 -6.87 -1.13 -19.88
CA ARG A 137 -5.50 -0.96 -19.40
C ARG A 137 -4.88 0.26 -20.06
N GLU A 138 -4.46 1.22 -19.25
CA GLU A 138 -3.83 2.48 -19.70
C GLU A 138 -2.69 2.81 -18.72
N ASP A 139 -1.51 3.15 -19.25
CA ASP A 139 -0.31 3.46 -18.44
C ASP A 139 0.01 2.43 -17.34
N ASN A 140 -0.11 1.14 -17.68
CA ASN A 140 0.04 0.00 -16.75
C ASN A 140 -0.97 -0.04 -15.59
N ILE A 141 -2.00 0.80 -15.60
CA ILE A 141 -3.10 0.78 -14.64
C ILE A 141 -4.26 0.00 -15.25
N LEU A 142 -4.75 -1.01 -14.52
CA LEU A 142 -5.98 -1.71 -14.87
C LEU A 142 -7.19 -0.96 -14.28
N TYR A 143 -8.19 -0.75 -15.13
CA TYR A 143 -9.43 -0.12 -14.78
C TYR A 143 -10.62 -1.05 -14.98
N VAL A 144 -11.57 -0.95 -14.07
CA VAL A 144 -12.87 -1.62 -14.13
C VAL A 144 -13.97 -0.60 -14.49
N PRO A 145 -14.96 -0.94 -15.33
CA PRO A 145 -16.07 -0.05 -15.62
C PRO A 145 -16.82 0.34 -14.35
N LEU A 146 -17.22 1.60 -14.25
CA LEU A 146 -18.08 2.07 -13.15
C LEU A 146 -19.37 1.25 -13.09
N GLU A 147 -19.96 0.89 -14.25
CA GLU A 147 -21.15 0.05 -14.33
C GLU A 147 -20.96 -1.31 -13.61
N ALA A 148 -19.77 -1.91 -13.69
CA ALA A 148 -19.47 -3.15 -12.99
C ALA A 148 -19.39 -2.93 -11.48
N VAL A 149 -18.78 -1.82 -11.03
CA VAL A 149 -18.76 -1.42 -9.62
C VAL A 149 -20.17 -1.17 -9.08
N GLU A 150 -21.02 -0.47 -9.83
CA GLU A 150 -22.41 -0.20 -9.45
C GLU A 150 -23.22 -1.50 -9.29
N LYS A 151 -23.14 -2.38 -10.29
CA LYS A 151 -23.89 -3.64 -10.32
C LYS A 151 -23.38 -4.66 -9.30
N ALA A 152 -22.06 -4.87 -9.22
CA ALA A 152 -21.48 -5.87 -8.32
C ALA A 152 -21.46 -5.39 -6.87
N LEU A 153 -21.09 -4.12 -6.64
CA LEU A 153 -20.82 -3.58 -5.30
C LEU A 153 -21.95 -2.70 -4.76
N SER A 154 -23.10 -2.64 -5.44
CA SER A 154 -24.29 -1.91 -4.98
C SER A 154 -24.02 -0.43 -4.74
N TYR A 155 -23.32 0.21 -5.68
CA TYR A 155 -23.09 1.65 -5.69
C TYR A 155 -23.93 2.32 -6.78
N THR A 156 -24.15 3.62 -6.61
CA THR A 156 -24.70 4.50 -7.64
C THR A 156 -23.76 5.67 -7.86
N GLY A 157 -23.43 5.98 -9.11
CA GLY A 157 -22.59 7.10 -9.48
C GLY A 157 -23.36 8.31 -9.98
N GLU A 158 -23.03 9.48 -9.45
CA GLU A 158 -23.48 10.77 -9.95
C GLU A 158 -22.27 11.65 -10.28
N TRP A 159 -22.21 12.16 -11.51
CA TRP A 159 -21.11 13.05 -11.93
C TRP A 159 -21.57 14.50 -11.98
N ASP A 160 -20.91 15.33 -11.16
CA ASP A 160 -21.01 16.78 -11.21
C ASP A 160 -20.02 17.31 -12.25
N VAL A 161 -20.57 17.77 -13.38
CA VAL A 161 -19.82 18.32 -14.52
C VAL A 161 -19.10 19.62 -14.16
N GLU A 162 -19.70 20.47 -13.32
CA GLU A 162 -19.14 21.78 -12.98
C GLU A 162 -17.93 21.63 -12.06
N GLU A 163 -18.03 20.72 -11.08
CA GLU A 163 -16.96 20.45 -10.13
C GLU A 163 -15.97 19.37 -10.59
N ASN A 164 -16.23 18.75 -11.75
CA ASN A 164 -15.57 17.55 -12.25
C ASN A 164 -15.42 16.47 -11.16
N THR A 165 -16.52 16.17 -10.48
CA THR A 165 -16.54 15.26 -9.33
C THR A 165 -17.50 14.10 -9.58
N LEU A 166 -16.98 12.88 -9.55
CA LEU A 166 -17.79 11.66 -9.50
C LEU A 166 -18.06 11.31 -8.03
N GLU A 167 -19.33 11.23 -7.66
CA GLU A 167 -19.78 10.81 -6.33
C GLU A 167 -20.40 9.41 -6.41
N LEU A 168 -19.83 8.48 -5.65
CA LEU A 168 -20.34 7.12 -5.52
C LEU A 168 -20.97 6.95 -4.15
N THR A 169 -22.24 6.57 -4.13
CA THR A 169 -22.99 6.33 -2.90
C THR A 169 -23.39 4.88 -2.81
N PHE A 170 -23.13 4.24 -1.67
CA PHE A 170 -23.58 2.88 -1.45
C PHE A 170 -25.11 2.82 -1.29
N ALA A 171 -25.74 2.00 -2.12
CA ALA A 171 -27.18 1.79 -2.19
C ALA A 171 -27.60 0.41 -1.65
N GLY A 172 -26.67 -0.38 -1.10
CA GLY A 172 -26.95 -1.70 -0.54
C GLY A 172 -27.60 -1.65 0.85
N SER A 173 -28.32 -2.72 1.20
CA SER A 173 -28.93 -2.91 2.52
C SER A 173 -28.07 -3.72 3.49
N GLU A 174 -27.00 -4.36 3.01
CA GLU A 174 -26.09 -5.17 3.82
C GLU A 174 -24.92 -4.33 4.37
N GLU A 175 -24.45 -4.72 5.54
CA GLU A 175 -23.22 -4.16 6.13
C GLU A 175 -22.01 -4.57 5.27
N ARG A 176 -20.97 -3.72 5.22
CA ARG A 176 -19.71 -4.02 4.52
C ARG A 176 -18.85 -5.01 5.33
N SER A 177 -19.42 -6.17 5.62
CA SER A 177 -18.77 -7.26 6.35
C SER A 177 -17.92 -8.13 5.42
N ILE A 178 -17.02 -8.88 6.05
CA ILE A 178 -16.25 -9.96 5.43
C ILE A 178 -16.98 -11.29 5.68
N PRO A 179 -16.69 -12.36 4.91
CA PRO A 179 -17.36 -13.66 5.12
C PRO A 179 -16.99 -14.29 6.48
N TYR A 180 -17.84 -15.21 6.96
CA TYR A 180 -17.58 -15.96 8.21
C TYR A 180 -16.40 -16.94 8.11
N ALA A 181 -16.08 -17.37 6.89
CA ALA A 181 -14.90 -18.17 6.62
C ALA A 181 -14.27 -17.72 5.30
N TYR A 182 -12.95 -17.75 5.24
CA TYR A 182 -12.19 -17.46 4.04
C TYR A 182 -10.89 -18.26 4.07
N ASP A 183 -10.56 -18.92 2.96
CA ASP A 183 -9.37 -19.73 2.84
C ASP A 183 -8.64 -19.39 1.53
N TYR A 184 -7.39 -18.97 1.64
CA TYR A 184 -6.53 -18.71 0.49
C TYR A 184 -6.28 -19.96 -0.36
N ARG A 185 -6.38 -21.16 0.22
CA ARG A 185 -6.14 -22.44 -0.47
C ARG A 185 -7.21 -22.70 -1.52
N ASP A 186 -8.47 -22.33 -1.23
CA ASP A 186 -9.60 -22.48 -2.16
C ASP A 186 -9.51 -21.56 -3.37
N THR A 187 -8.74 -20.46 -3.25
CA THR A 187 -8.65 -19.40 -4.27
C THR A 187 -7.29 -19.37 -4.96
N GLY A 188 -6.39 -20.32 -4.70
CA GLY A 188 -5.04 -20.33 -5.28
C GLY A 188 -4.16 -19.17 -4.82
N ARG A 189 -4.47 -18.59 -3.66
CA ARG A 189 -3.75 -17.46 -3.05
C ARG A 189 -2.78 -17.89 -1.94
N ALA A 190 -2.81 -19.16 -1.54
CA ALA A 190 -2.01 -19.64 -0.44
C ALA A 190 -0.51 -19.63 -0.82
N PRO A 191 0.36 -19.01 0.00
CA PRO A 191 1.80 -19.03 -0.25
C PRO A 191 2.37 -20.43 -0.01
N ARG A 192 3.50 -20.73 -0.63
CA ARG A 192 4.15 -22.04 -0.49
C ARG A 192 4.69 -22.22 0.93
N VAL A 193 4.36 -23.34 1.57
CA VAL A 193 4.97 -23.69 2.86
C VAL A 193 6.37 -24.27 2.64
N LYS A 194 7.38 -23.52 3.05
CA LYS A 194 8.79 -23.94 3.05
C LYS A 194 9.19 -24.55 4.41
N ASN A 195 10.46 -24.92 4.57
CA ASN A 195 10.97 -25.58 5.77
C ASN A 195 12.22 -24.89 6.32
N GLN A 196 12.10 -24.26 7.49
CA GLN A 196 13.21 -23.59 8.18
C GLN A 196 14.25 -24.56 8.77
N GLY A 197 13.94 -25.86 8.85
CA GLY A 197 14.80 -26.86 9.45
C GLY A 197 15.04 -26.60 10.93
N SER A 198 16.30 -26.70 11.36
CA SER A 198 16.71 -26.46 12.74
C SER A 198 17.10 -25.01 13.05
N PHE A 199 16.98 -24.10 12.08
CA PHE A 199 17.44 -22.73 12.26
C PHE A 199 16.42 -21.84 12.98
N GLY A 200 16.94 -20.83 13.69
CA GLY A 200 16.15 -19.81 14.40
C GLY A 200 15.55 -18.72 13.49
N THR A 201 15.00 -19.09 12.34
CA THR A 201 14.68 -18.18 11.22
C THR A 201 13.18 -18.04 10.95
N CYS A 202 12.30 -18.52 11.83
CA CYS A 202 10.84 -18.42 11.64
C CYS A 202 10.36 -16.99 11.33
N TRP A 203 11.00 -15.98 11.92
CA TRP A 203 10.75 -14.57 11.64
C TRP A 203 10.98 -14.21 10.15
N ALA A 204 12.05 -14.72 9.53
CA ALA A 204 12.35 -14.49 8.13
C ALA A 204 11.35 -15.23 7.22
N PHE A 205 11.02 -16.48 7.54
CA PHE A 205 10.00 -17.25 6.81
C PHE A 205 8.64 -16.59 6.87
N ALA A 206 8.17 -16.19 8.05
CA ALA A 206 6.85 -15.57 8.17
C ALA A 206 6.77 -14.24 7.42
N SER A 207 7.83 -13.42 7.49
CA SER A 207 7.93 -12.17 6.75
C SER A 207 7.95 -12.37 5.24
N VAL A 208 8.80 -13.27 4.74
CA VAL A 208 8.90 -13.58 3.30
C VAL A 208 7.60 -14.20 2.79
N MET A 209 7.01 -15.15 3.52
CA MET A 209 5.77 -15.80 3.14
C MET A 209 4.59 -14.82 3.12
N ALA A 210 4.49 -13.90 4.10
CA ALA A 210 3.48 -12.86 4.08
C ALA A 210 3.67 -11.91 2.88
N LEU A 211 4.92 -11.58 2.54
CA LEU A 211 5.27 -10.82 1.34
C LEU A 211 4.90 -11.54 0.03
N GLU A 212 5.22 -12.83 -0.10
CA GLU A 212 4.86 -13.65 -1.26
C GLU A 212 3.33 -13.74 -1.40
N SER A 213 2.60 -13.93 -0.30
CA SER A 213 1.14 -14.01 -0.30
C SER A 213 0.44 -12.72 -0.77
N ARG A 214 1.11 -11.56 -0.62
CA ARG A 214 0.61 -10.29 -1.14
C ARG A 214 0.64 -10.27 -2.67
N LEU A 215 1.58 -10.97 -3.29
CA LEU A 215 1.76 -10.99 -4.74
C LEU A 215 0.86 -12.02 -5.43
N LEU A 216 0.31 -12.98 -4.69
CA LEU A 216 -0.57 -14.01 -5.23
C LEU A 216 -2.01 -13.50 -5.42
N PRO A 217 -2.69 -13.91 -6.51
CA PRO A 217 -2.25 -14.88 -7.52
C PRO A 217 -1.54 -14.24 -8.74
N GLU A 218 -1.35 -12.91 -8.73
CA GLU A 218 -0.78 -12.18 -9.87
C GLU A 218 0.65 -12.62 -10.20
N GLU A 219 1.48 -12.83 -9.18
CA GLU A 219 2.87 -13.23 -9.33
C GLU A 219 3.23 -14.33 -8.33
N ASP A 220 3.52 -15.53 -8.84
CA ASP A 220 4.04 -16.66 -8.05
C ASP A 220 5.58 -16.58 -8.00
N LEU A 221 6.08 -15.78 -7.05
CA LEU A 221 7.50 -15.58 -6.80
C LEU A 221 7.92 -16.30 -5.52
N SER A 222 9.16 -16.79 -5.51
CA SER A 222 9.78 -17.38 -4.31
C SER A 222 11.06 -16.62 -3.95
N PHE A 223 11.08 -16.07 -2.75
CA PHE A 223 12.17 -15.26 -2.23
C PHE A 223 13.02 -16.02 -1.21
N SER A 224 14.27 -15.58 -1.03
CA SER A 224 15.22 -16.21 -0.10
C SER A 224 15.06 -15.69 1.32
N GLU A 225 14.68 -16.59 2.23
CA GLU A 225 14.79 -16.38 3.67
C GLU A 225 16.25 -16.34 4.14
N ASP A 226 17.15 -17.04 3.44
CA ASP A 226 18.56 -17.15 3.79
C ASP A 226 19.24 -15.78 3.70
N HIS A 227 19.04 -15.10 2.57
CA HIS A 227 19.55 -13.75 2.36
C HIS A 227 19.06 -12.78 3.45
N MET A 228 17.78 -12.83 3.81
CA MET A 228 17.24 -12.00 4.90
C MET A 228 17.91 -12.32 6.24
N SER A 229 18.08 -13.60 6.55
CA SER A 229 18.64 -14.05 7.83
C SER A 229 20.14 -13.81 7.98
N ILE A 230 20.91 -13.79 6.87
CA ILE A 230 22.37 -13.65 6.88
C ILE A 230 22.85 -12.23 6.52
N ARG A 231 22.16 -11.53 5.60
CA ARG A 231 22.62 -10.25 5.02
C ARG A 231 21.92 -9.01 5.59
N ASN A 232 21.12 -9.15 6.64
CA ASN A 232 20.53 -8.01 7.35
C ASN A 232 21.58 -7.17 8.09
N SER A 233 21.18 -5.96 8.47
CA SER A 233 22.04 -4.95 9.13
C SER A 233 22.30 -5.19 10.62
N PHE A 234 21.67 -6.19 11.25
CA PHE A 234 21.70 -6.35 12.71
C PHE A 234 22.91 -7.15 13.20
N HIS A 235 23.75 -7.67 12.30
CA HIS A 235 24.96 -8.43 12.61
C HIS A 235 24.71 -9.65 13.53
N MET A 236 23.55 -10.29 13.38
CA MET A 236 23.15 -11.47 14.13
C MET A 236 23.58 -12.75 13.41
N LYS A 237 23.74 -13.84 14.17
CA LYS A 237 23.86 -15.18 13.58
C LYS A 237 22.48 -15.68 13.20
N GLN A 238 22.43 -16.54 12.18
CA GLN A 238 21.19 -17.13 11.67
C GLN A 238 20.35 -17.86 12.75
N ASN A 239 20.99 -18.34 13.82
CA ASN A 239 20.33 -19.05 14.94
C ASN A 239 20.01 -18.18 16.16
N ASP A 240 20.28 -16.88 16.13
CA ASP A 240 20.04 -16.00 17.28
C ASP A 240 18.55 -15.65 17.45
N GLY A 241 17.68 -16.07 16.51
CA GLY A 241 16.29 -15.62 16.44
C GLY A 241 16.17 -14.28 15.73
N GLY A 242 14.96 -13.71 15.71
CA GLY A 242 14.73 -12.40 15.13
C GLY A 242 13.33 -11.89 15.41
N GLU A 243 13.10 -10.63 15.08
CA GLU A 243 11.82 -9.93 15.27
C GLU A 243 11.36 -9.33 13.94
N TYR A 244 10.05 -9.09 13.80
CA TYR A 244 9.49 -8.50 12.59
C TYR A 244 10.09 -7.13 12.21
N THR A 245 10.57 -6.35 13.20
CA THR A 245 11.24 -5.06 12.97
C THR A 245 12.52 -5.21 12.15
N MET A 246 13.21 -6.35 12.27
CA MET A 246 14.40 -6.66 11.47
C MET A 246 14.04 -6.94 10.02
N SER A 247 12.99 -7.74 9.78
CA SER A 247 12.46 -7.99 8.44
C SER A 247 11.99 -6.70 7.77
N MET A 248 11.30 -5.85 8.53
CA MET A 248 10.88 -4.53 8.05
C MET A 248 12.08 -3.70 7.62
N ALA A 249 13.10 -3.56 8.48
CA ALA A 249 14.29 -2.77 8.16
C ALA A 249 15.02 -3.31 6.92
N TYR A 250 15.23 -4.62 6.82
CA TYR A 250 15.89 -5.25 5.67
C TYR A 250 15.14 -5.00 4.34
N LEU A 251 13.81 -5.18 4.33
CA LEU A 251 12.98 -4.98 3.14
C LEU A 251 12.88 -3.50 2.76
N LEU A 252 12.69 -2.61 3.75
CA LEU A 252 12.52 -1.16 3.53
C LEU A 252 13.84 -0.44 3.21
N ALA A 253 14.98 -1.04 3.57
CA ALA A 253 16.30 -0.57 3.16
C ALA A 253 16.70 -1.05 1.75
N TRP A 254 15.83 -1.81 1.07
CA TRP A 254 16.09 -2.43 -0.23
C TRP A 254 17.33 -3.33 -0.22
N GLN A 255 17.58 -4.02 0.89
CA GLN A 255 18.59 -5.09 0.95
C GLN A 255 18.08 -6.37 0.29
N GLY A 256 16.76 -6.54 0.19
CA GLY A 256 16.07 -7.59 -0.55
C GLY A 256 14.59 -7.24 -0.76
N PRO A 257 13.72 -8.23 -1.06
CA PRO A 257 14.03 -9.65 -1.14
C PRO A 257 14.86 -9.99 -2.38
N VAL A 258 15.57 -11.12 -2.34
CA VAL A 258 16.22 -11.74 -3.50
C VAL A 258 15.50 -13.05 -3.82
N TYR A 259 15.70 -13.63 -5.01
CA TYR A 259 15.06 -14.91 -5.32
C TYR A 259 15.69 -16.09 -4.56
N GLU A 260 14.87 -17.07 -4.16
CA GLU A 260 15.32 -18.32 -3.54
C GLU A 260 16.31 -19.09 -4.44
N LYS A 261 16.13 -19.05 -5.75
CA LYS A 261 17.07 -19.70 -6.70
C LYS A 261 18.47 -19.07 -6.74
N ASP A 262 18.60 -17.83 -6.30
CA ASP A 262 19.86 -17.08 -6.32
C ASP A 262 20.59 -17.16 -4.96
N ASP A 263 19.86 -17.50 -3.90
CA ASP A 263 20.36 -17.71 -2.53
C ASP A 263 19.51 -18.79 -1.84
N VAL A 264 19.97 -20.04 -1.90
CA VAL A 264 19.18 -21.23 -1.53
C VAL A 264 19.22 -21.43 -0.03
N TYR A 265 18.05 -21.65 0.59
CA TYR A 265 17.98 -21.77 2.03
C TYR A 265 18.69 -23.01 2.61
N GLY A 266 19.42 -22.78 3.71
CA GLY A 266 19.91 -23.84 4.59
C GLY A 266 21.28 -24.43 4.22
N ASP A 267 22.03 -23.78 3.33
CA ASP A 267 23.44 -24.10 3.05
C ASP A 267 24.44 -23.30 3.90
N GLU A 268 23.92 -22.46 4.81
CA GLU A 268 24.67 -21.54 5.70
C GLU A 268 25.50 -20.48 4.94
N TYR A 269 25.19 -20.22 3.67
CA TYR A 269 25.93 -19.31 2.81
C TYR A 269 25.02 -18.44 1.94
N SER A 270 25.10 -17.13 2.16
CA SER A 270 24.45 -16.14 1.29
C SER A 270 25.47 -15.45 0.36
N PRO A 271 25.28 -15.42 -0.98
CA PRO A 271 26.17 -14.71 -1.90
C PRO A 271 26.19 -13.19 -1.69
N PRO A 272 27.35 -12.50 -1.77
CA PRO A 272 27.39 -11.05 -1.67
C PRO A 272 26.91 -10.38 -2.97
N GLY A 273 26.33 -9.19 -2.83
CA GLY A 273 26.04 -8.30 -3.97
C GLY A 273 24.76 -8.61 -4.74
N LEU A 274 23.96 -9.58 -4.28
CA LEU A 274 22.59 -9.77 -4.77
C LEU A 274 21.77 -8.49 -4.58
N LYS A 275 20.80 -8.29 -5.47
CA LYS A 275 20.00 -7.07 -5.55
C LYS A 275 18.54 -7.39 -5.29
N PRO A 276 17.79 -6.47 -4.67
CA PRO A 276 16.37 -6.65 -4.44
C PRO A 276 15.65 -6.86 -5.78
N VAL A 277 14.71 -7.79 -5.81
CA VAL A 277 13.89 -8.09 -6.99
C VAL A 277 12.50 -7.46 -6.90
N ARG A 278 12.13 -6.93 -5.72
CA ARG A 278 10.94 -6.13 -5.45
C ARG A 278 11.29 -5.03 -4.46
N HIS A 279 10.55 -3.94 -4.48
CA HIS A 279 10.67 -2.87 -3.49
C HIS A 279 9.43 -2.87 -2.58
N VAL A 280 9.61 -3.20 -1.31
CA VAL A 280 8.55 -3.03 -0.31
C VAL A 280 8.45 -1.55 0.03
N GLN A 281 7.24 -1.00 -0.07
CA GLN A 281 6.97 0.44 0.08
C GLN A 281 5.94 0.78 1.15
N GLU A 282 5.23 -0.21 1.66
CA GLU A 282 4.33 -0.02 2.77
C GLU A 282 4.22 -1.31 3.58
N ILE A 283 4.39 -1.17 4.90
CA ILE A 283 4.19 -2.24 5.86
C ILE A 283 3.30 -1.67 6.97
N GLN A 284 2.17 -2.30 7.23
CA GLN A 284 1.25 -1.89 8.29
C GLN A 284 1.31 -2.86 9.46
N ILE A 285 1.30 -2.31 10.68
CA ILE A 285 1.17 -3.05 11.93
C ILE A 285 -0.28 -2.92 12.39
N ILE A 286 -1.02 -4.01 12.27
CA ILE A 286 -2.44 -4.07 12.62
C ILE A 286 -2.57 -4.16 14.15
N PRO A 287 -3.53 -3.44 14.78
CA PRO A 287 -3.68 -3.43 16.22
C PRO A 287 -3.78 -4.82 16.85
N SER A 288 -3.20 -4.94 18.05
CA SER A 288 -3.20 -6.19 18.82
C SER A 288 -4.63 -6.65 19.10
N LYS A 289 -4.88 -7.94 18.85
CA LYS A 289 -6.14 -8.67 19.05
C LYS A 289 -7.36 -8.10 18.30
N ASP A 290 -7.15 -7.20 17.33
CA ASP A 290 -8.23 -6.75 16.44
C ASP A 290 -8.43 -7.77 15.31
N TYR A 291 -9.13 -8.86 15.64
CA TYR A 291 -9.36 -9.97 14.71
C TYR A 291 -10.11 -9.55 13.45
N GLU A 292 -11.05 -8.61 13.56
CA GLU A 292 -11.76 -8.08 12.38
C GLU A 292 -10.83 -7.28 11.47
N ALA A 293 -9.90 -6.50 12.02
CA ALA A 293 -8.89 -5.83 11.20
C ALA A 293 -7.89 -6.81 10.57
N ILE A 294 -7.48 -7.87 11.30
CA ILE A 294 -6.60 -8.92 10.77
C ILE A 294 -7.29 -9.66 9.61
N LYS A 295 -8.51 -10.17 9.83
CA LYS A 295 -9.28 -10.85 8.78
C LYS A 295 -9.50 -9.95 7.57
N ARG A 296 -9.80 -8.66 7.79
CA ARG A 296 -9.94 -7.68 6.70
C ARG A 296 -8.64 -7.48 5.92
N ALA A 297 -7.50 -7.45 6.59
CA ALA A 297 -6.20 -7.36 5.94
C ALA A 297 -5.89 -8.59 5.08
N VAL A 298 -6.14 -9.79 5.63
CA VAL A 298 -6.06 -11.06 4.90
C VAL A 298 -6.99 -11.05 3.69
N TYR A 299 -8.26 -10.69 3.86
CA TYR A 299 -9.22 -10.67 2.78
C TYR A 299 -8.78 -9.75 1.62
N LEU A 300 -8.40 -8.51 1.95
CA LEU A 300 -8.21 -7.45 0.97
C LEU A 300 -6.80 -7.39 0.36
N TYR A 301 -5.76 -7.75 1.10
CA TYR A 301 -4.37 -7.45 0.73
C TYR A 301 -3.47 -8.69 0.67
N GLY A 302 -3.30 -9.42 1.76
CA GLY A 302 -2.32 -10.49 1.83
C GLY A 302 -2.30 -11.13 3.21
N GLY A 303 -1.61 -12.25 3.33
CA GLY A 303 -1.40 -12.92 4.61
C GLY A 303 -0.75 -11.98 5.63
N VAL A 304 -1.12 -12.17 6.89
CA VAL A 304 -0.65 -11.34 8.01
C VAL A 304 0.30 -12.16 8.86
N GLN A 305 1.56 -11.74 8.97
CA GLN A 305 2.51 -12.35 9.89
C GLN A 305 2.00 -12.17 11.32
N SER A 306 2.00 -13.24 12.11
CA SER A 306 1.69 -13.21 13.53
C SER A 306 2.55 -14.15 14.34
N SER A 307 2.54 -13.97 15.65
CA SER A 307 3.42 -14.68 16.57
C SER A 307 2.64 -15.60 17.49
N LEU A 308 3.24 -16.74 17.80
CA LEU A 308 2.76 -17.75 18.72
C LEU A 308 3.80 -18.05 19.78
N TYR A 309 3.34 -18.53 20.92
CA TYR A 309 4.18 -19.39 21.75
C TYR A 309 3.97 -20.83 21.27
N THR A 310 5.03 -21.62 21.20
CA THR A 310 4.94 -23.07 21.01
C THR A 310 5.98 -23.80 21.86
N SER A 311 5.58 -24.95 22.40
CA SER A 311 6.50 -25.89 23.05
C SER A 311 7.12 -26.88 22.06
N MET A 312 6.71 -26.83 20.79
CA MET A 312 7.21 -27.70 19.73
C MET A 312 8.53 -27.13 19.21
N VAL A 313 9.52 -28.00 19.01
CA VAL A 313 10.84 -27.61 18.51
C VAL A 313 10.98 -27.91 17.01
N THR A 314 10.16 -28.84 16.51
CA THR A 314 10.11 -29.24 15.09
C THR A 314 8.67 -29.59 14.71
N GLY A 315 8.38 -29.68 13.41
CA GLY A 315 7.06 -30.13 12.92
C GLY A 315 6.65 -31.55 13.38
N GLN A 316 7.60 -32.39 13.79
CA GLN A 316 7.32 -33.75 14.28
C GLN A 316 7.04 -33.82 15.79
N SER A 317 7.33 -32.74 16.54
CA SER A 317 7.18 -32.71 17.98
C SER A 317 5.72 -32.93 18.42
N ASP A 318 5.52 -33.56 19.57
CA ASP A 318 4.22 -33.59 20.23
C ASP A 318 4.08 -32.40 21.19
N SER A 319 2.86 -31.91 21.35
CA SER A 319 2.52 -30.93 22.37
C SER A 319 1.11 -31.17 22.89
N ARG A 320 0.90 -30.92 24.18
CA ARG A 320 -0.46 -30.91 24.75
C ARG A 320 -1.35 -29.83 24.11
N TYR A 321 -0.76 -28.83 23.48
CA TYR A 321 -1.44 -27.70 22.85
C TYR A 321 -1.79 -27.94 21.38
N TYR A 322 -1.30 -29.03 20.78
CA TYR A 322 -1.46 -29.32 19.36
C TYR A 322 -2.18 -30.65 19.15
N ASN A 323 -3.36 -30.60 18.53
CA ASN A 323 -4.04 -31.78 18.01
C ASN A 323 -3.51 -32.10 16.61
N LYS A 324 -2.66 -33.13 16.50
CA LYS A 324 -2.05 -33.56 15.24
C LYS A 324 -3.07 -34.06 14.22
N GLU A 325 -4.14 -34.73 14.66
CA GLU A 325 -5.14 -35.30 13.75
C GLU A 325 -5.95 -34.19 13.05
N GLN A 326 -6.25 -33.12 13.79
CA GLN A 326 -7.03 -31.99 13.28
C GLN A 326 -6.18 -30.83 12.77
N GLY A 327 -4.85 -30.89 12.96
CA GLY A 327 -3.96 -29.77 12.72
C GLY A 327 -4.35 -28.53 13.52
N ALA A 328 -4.76 -28.68 14.79
CA ALA A 328 -5.36 -27.59 15.57
C ALA A 328 -4.52 -27.23 16.80
N TYR A 329 -4.14 -25.96 16.92
CA TYR A 329 -3.27 -25.43 17.96
C TYR A 329 -3.96 -24.41 18.87
N CYS A 330 -3.78 -24.52 20.18
CA CYS A 330 -4.14 -23.46 21.11
C CYS A 330 -3.26 -23.48 22.36
N TYR A 331 -2.64 -22.35 22.68
CA TYR A 331 -1.97 -22.09 23.94
C TYR A 331 -2.70 -21.03 24.77
N ILE A 332 -3.07 -21.41 25.99
CA ILE A 332 -3.60 -20.49 27.01
C ILE A 332 -2.60 -20.45 28.18
N GLY A 333 -1.93 -19.31 28.37
CA GLY A 333 -0.95 -19.15 29.44
C GLY A 333 -0.22 -17.81 29.40
N THR A 334 0.95 -17.72 30.04
CA THR A 334 1.70 -16.46 30.19
C THR A 334 3.05 -16.46 29.48
N ALA A 335 3.38 -17.52 28.74
CA ALA A 335 4.62 -17.59 27.98
C ALA A 335 4.58 -16.58 26.83
N LYS A 336 5.73 -15.91 26.65
CA LYS A 336 5.96 -14.99 25.54
C LYS A 336 6.06 -15.76 24.21
N PRO A 337 5.73 -15.13 23.08
CA PRO A 337 5.87 -15.76 21.78
C PRO A 337 7.33 -16.13 21.49
N ASN A 338 7.51 -17.23 20.74
CA ASN A 338 8.80 -17.76 20.32
C ASN A 338 8.78 -18.34 18.89
N HIS A 339 7.67 -18.21 18.16
CA HIS A 339 7.52 -18.70 16.80
C HIS A 339 6.62 -17.77 15.99
N ASP A 340 6.93 -17.56 14.72
CA ASP A 340 6.14 -16.72 13.81
C ASP A 340 5.51 -17.58 12.71
N ILE A 341 4.30 -17.20 12.31
CA ILE A 341 3.49 -17.84 11.27
C ILE A 341 2.81 -16.77 10.40
N VAL A 342 2.10 -17.18 9.35
CA VAL A 342 1.27 -16.28 8.54
C VAL A 342 -0.19 -16.69 8.60
N ILE A 343 -1.06 -15.77 9.00
CA ILE A 343 -2.52 -15.95 8.91
C ILE A 343 -2.93 -15.77 7.45
N ILE A 344 -3.53 -16.79 6.85
CA ILE A 344 -3.95 -16.83 5.44
C ILE A 344 -5.47 -16.99 5.28
N GLY A 345 -6.20 -17.12 6.38
CA GLY A 345 -7.63 -17.35 6.36
C GLY A 345 -8.20 -17.48 7.76
N TRP A 346 -9.49 -17.78 7.84
CA TRP A 346 -10.19 -18.04 9.08
C TRP A 346 -11.46 -18.86 8.84
N ASP A 347 -11.95 -19.46 9.90
CA ASP A 347 -13.29 -20.05 9.98
C ASP A 347 -13.87 -19.74 11.36
N ASP A 348 -14.88 -18.88 11.40
CA ASP A 348 -15.56 -18.46 12.63
C ASP A 348 -16.36 -19.58 13.30
N ASN A 349 -16.62 -20.69 12.59
CA ASN A 349 -17.34 -21.85 13.11
C ASN A 349 -16.43 -23.08 13.23
N TYR A 350 -15.09 -22.90 13.21
CA TYR A 350 -14.18 -24.02 13.37
C TYR A 350 -14.40 -24.68 14.75
N PRO A 351 -14.77 -25.98 14.82
CA PRO A 351 -15.23 -26.60 16.05
C PRO A 351 -14.17 -26.57 17.15
N LYS A 352 -14.55 -26.09 18.32
CA LYS A 352 -13.64 -26.06 19.47
C LYS A 352 -13.17 -27.45 19.93
N GLU A 353 -13.97 -28.48 19.66
CA GLU A 353 -13.66 -29.88 19.98
C GLU A 353 -12.46 -30.43 19.18
N ASN A 354 -12.04 -29.72 18.13
CA ASN A 354 -10.82 -30.07 17.39
C ASN A 354 -9.54 -29.71 18.17
N PHE A 355 -9.62 -28.86 19.19
CA PHE A 355 -8.48 -28.51 20.03
C PHE A 355 -8.35 -29.45 21.24
N ASN A 356 -7.12 -29.65 21.74
CA ASN A 356 -6.87 -30.47 22.94
C ASN A 356 -7.29 -29.80 24.26
N LEU A 357 -7.71 -28.53 24.21
CA LEU A 357 -8.12 -27.74 25.37
C LEU A 357 -9.63 -27.56 25.38
N ASP A 358 -10.22 -27.41 26.58
CA ASP A 358 -11.63 -27.04 26.73
C ASP A 358 -11.77 -25.53 26.51
N LEU A 359 -12.22 -25.13 25.32
CA LEU A 359 -12.35 -23.74 24.91
C LEU A 359 -13.78 -23.22 25.10
N GLU A 360 -13.92 -21.91 25.23
CA GLU A 360 -15.22 -21.28 25.48
C GLU A 360 -16.14 -21.31 24.24
N GLY A 361 -15.57 -21.22 23.03
CA GLY A 361 -16.32 -21.16 21.78
C GLY A 361 -15.53 -21.60 20.56
N ASP A 362 -16.23 -21.70 19.44
CA ASP A 362 -15.67 -22.02 18.13
C ASP A 362 -14.87 -20.84 17.55
N GLY A 363 -14.10 -21.14 16.51
CA GLY A 363 -13.43 -20.13 15.71
C GLY A 363 -11.90 -20.25 15.72
N ALA A 364 -11.33 -20.16 14.52
CA ALA A 364 -9.90 -20.28 14.32
C ALA A 364 -9.40 -19.47 13.13
N PHE A 365 -8.16 -19.00 13.25
CA PHE A 365 -7.38 -18.60 12.09
C PHE A 365 -6.80 -19.82 11.38
N ILE A 366 -6.68 -19.73 10.06
CA ILE A 366 -5.94 -20.68 9.23
C ILE A 366 -4.56 -20.08 9.02
N CYS A 367 -3.53 -20.80 9.46
CA CYS A 367 -2.16 -20.32 9.51
C CYS A 367 -1.26 -21.21 8.64
N ALA A 368 -0.35 -20.58 7.89
CA ALA A 368 0.74 -21.23 7.21
C ALA A 368 1.99 -21.22 8.11
N ASN A 369 2.64 -22.38 8.26
CA ASN A 369 3.84 -22.57 9.07
C ASN A 369 5.10 -22.65 8.19
N SER A 370 6.27 -22.76 8.81
CA SER A 370 7.58 -22.89 8.16
C SER A 370 8.29 -24.19 8.52
N TRP A 371 7.53 -25.27 8.80
CA TRP A 371 8.07 -26.59 9.17
C TRP A 371 7.92 -27.65 8.08
N GLY A 372 7.65 -27.22 6.84
CA GLY A 372 7.45 -28.08 5.68
C GLY A 372 6.04 -28.70 5.60
N GLY A 373 5.75 -29.32 4.44
CA GLY A 373 4.41 -29.84 4.12
C GLY A 373 3.95 -31.04 4.95
N GLU A 374 4.86 -31.71 5.67
CA GLU A 374 4.51 -32.83 6.56
C GLU A 374 3.87 -32.36 7.88
N PHE A 375 3.88 -31.05 8.16
CA PHE A 375 3.25 -30.49 9.35
C PHE A 375 1.78 -30.15 9.08
N GLY A 376 0.87 -30.62 9.94
CA GLY A 376 -0.56 -30.33 9.79
C GLY A 376 -1.11 -30.80 8.45
N ASP A 377 -1.86 -29.92 7.79
CA ASP A 377 -2.44 -30.13 6.47
C ASP A 377 -1.57 -29.39 5.44
N GLU A 378 -0.60 -30.08 4.83
CA GLU A 378 0.34 -29.52 3.84
C GLU A 378 1.14 -28.29 4.34
N GLY A 379 1.42 -28.23 5.64
CA GLY A 379 2.09 -27.11 6.29
C GLY A 379 1.15 -26.05 6.86
N TYR A 380 -0.15 -26.20 6.65
CA TYR A 380 -1.20 -25.35 7.20
C TYR A 380 -1.81 -25.96 8.45
N PHE A 381 -2.32 -25.11 9.34
CA PHE A 381 -2.92 -25.53 10.60
C PHE A 381 -3.86 -24.45 11.14
N TYR A 382 -4.75 -24.85 12.05
CA TYR A 382 -5.71 -23.97 12.69
C TYR A 382 -5.16 -23.46 14.02
N VAL A 383 -5.34 -22.17 14.29
CA VAL A 383 -5.03 -21.56 15.59
C VAL A 383 -6.29 -20.95 16.16
N SER A 384 -6.70 -21.40 17.34
CA SER A 384 -7.91 -20.90 17.99
C SER A 384 -7.83 -19.40 18.25
N TYR A 385 -8.95 -18.69 18.12
CA TYR A 385 -9.11 -17.30 18.57
C TYR A 385 -8.82 -17.10 20.06
N TYR A 386 -8.89 -18.16 20.86
CA TYR A 386 -8.59 -18.14 22.30
C TYR A 386 -7.10 -18.33 22.62
N ASP A 387 -6.24 -18.56 21.61
CA ASP A 387 -4.80 -18.58 21.83
C ASP A 387 -4.30 -17.24 22.38
N THR A 388 -3.42 -17.28 23.38
CA THR A 388 -2.96 -16.07 24.08
C THR A 388 -2.20 -15.13 23.16
N ASN A 389 -1.40 -15.66 22.22
CA ASN A 389 -0.41 -14.90 21.46
C ASN A 389 -0.88 -14.54 20.05
N ILE A 390 -1.71 -15.38 19.40
CA ILE A 390 -2.18 -15.13 18.04
C ILE A 390 -2.81 -13.74 17.92
N GLY A 391 -2.46 -12.98 16.90
CA GLY A 391 -3.04 -11.67 16.72
C GLY A 391 -2.44 -10.56 17.60
N ILE A 392 -1.38 -10.80 18.40
CA ILE A 392 -0.73 -9.72 19.18
C ILE A 392 0.18 -8.85 18.30
N HIS A 393 1.01 -9.49 17.49
CA HIS A 393 1.87 -8.84 16.49
C HIS A 393 1.32 -9.20 15.11
N ASN A 394 1.03 -8.20 14.28
CA ASN A 394 0.28 -8.40 13.04
C ASN A 394 0.87 -7.56 11.91
N ILE A 395 1.67 -8.16 11.05
CA ILE A 395 2.45 -7.42 10.07
C ILE A 395 1.92 -7.71 8.67
N LEU A 396 1.47 -6.66 8.00
CA LEU A 396 0.92 -6.70 6.65
C LEU A 396 1.86 -5.96 5.69
N TYR A 397 2.33 -6.65 4.65
CA TYR A 397 3.04 -6.06 3.53
C TYR A 397 2.02 -5.56 2.51
N SER A 398 1.52 -4.33 2.66
CA SER A 398 0.37 -3.83 1.89
C SER A 398 0.75 -3.31 0.50
N ARG A 399 1.96 -2.75 0.34
CA ARG A 399 2.48 -2.23 -0.94
C ARG A 399 3.86 -2.82 -1.26
N VAL A 400 3.90 -3.53 -2.38
CA VAL A 400 5.09 -4.14 -2.96
C VAL A 400 5.10 -3.73 -4.42
N ASP A 401 6.15 -3.03 -4.81
CA ASP A 401 6.31 -2.48 -6.16
C ASP A 401 7.43 -3.24 -6.89
N ASN A 402 7.45 -3.10 -8.22
CA ASN A 402 8.61 -3.46 -9.04
C ASN A 402 9.80 -2.55 -8.73
N THR A 403 10.99 -2.99 -9.14
CA THR A 403 12.26 -2.30 -8.87
C THR A 403 12.49 -1.05 -9.73
N ASP A 404 11.62 -0.79 -10.70
CA ASP A 404 11.62 0.39 -11.57
C ASP A 404 10.76 1.54 -11.01
N ASN A 405 10.17 1.38 -9.82
CA ASN A 405 9.34 2.43 -9.22
C ASN A 405 10.13 3.69 -8.84
N TYR A 406 11.42 3.55 -8.54
CA TYR A 406 12.37 4.58 -8.16
C TYR A 406 13.80 4.13 -8.50
N ASP A 407 14.66 5.06 -8.91
CA ASP A 407 16.05 4.74 -9.29
C ASP A 407 16.99 4.71 -8.10
N LYS A 408 16.69 5.47 -7.04
CA LYS A 408 17.57 5.62 -5.88
C LYS A 408 16.80 5.84 -4.60
N ILE A 409 17.36 5.30 -3.52
CA ILE A 409 16.95 5.54 -2.14
C ILE A 409 18.08 6.23 -1.39
N TYR A 410 17.75 7.33 -0.72
CA TYR A 410 18.62 8.00 0.24
C TYR A 410 18.11 7.69 1.64
N GLN A 411 19.00 7.18 2.49
CA GLN A 411 18.68 6.70 3.82
C GLN A 411 19.94 6.64 4.69
N SER A 412 19.74 6.71 6.00
CA SER A 412 20.76 6.54 7.05
C SER A 412 20.16 5.71 8.19
N ASP A 413 19.24 4.79 7.87
CA ASP A 413 18.46 4.03 8.85
C ASP A 413 18.34 2.54 8.46
N LEU A 414 19.49 1.89 8.29
CA LEU A 414 19.57 0.50 7.82
C LEU A 414 19.01 -0.53 8.81
N CYS A 415 18.90 -0.18 10.10
CA CYS A 415 18.24 -0.97 11.13
C CYS A 415 16.81 -0.47 11.41
N GLY A 416 16.39 0.64 10.80
CA GLY A 416 15.02 1.13 10.84
C GLY A 416 14.51 1.44 12.25
N TRP A 417 13.25 1.13 12.52
CA TRP A 417 12.58 1.50 13.76
C TRP A 417 13.00 0.62 14.95
N VAL A 418 14.08 1.01 15.63
CA VAL A 418 14.57 0.34 16.87
C VAL A 418 14.44 1.21 18.12
N GLY A 419 14.14 2.50 17.96
CA GLY A 419 13.85 3.44 19.03
C GLY A 419 12.88 4.54 18.61
N GLN A 420 12.56 5.43 19.56
CA GLN A 420 11.70 6.59 19.31
C GLN A 420 12.28 7.85 19.95
N LEU A 421 12.00 8.99 19.34
CA LEU A 421 12.40 10.31 19.78
C LEU A 421 11.21 11.28 19.76
N GLY A 422 11.23 12.28 20.64
CA GLY A 422 10.21 13.34 20.68
C GLY A 422 10.24 14.14 21.97
N TYR A 423 9.23 14.99 22.15
CA TYR A 423 9.23 16.03 23.20
C TYR A 423 8.20 15.80 24.32
N GLY A 424 7.83 14.53 24.57
CA GLY A 424 6.77 14.22 25.52
C GLY A 424 5.38 14.65 25.01
N LYS A 425 5.21 14.68 23.68
CA LYS A 425 4.04 15.18 22.96
C LYS A 425 3.79 14.35 21.72
N GLU A 426 2.54 14.36 21.27
CA GLU A 426 2.06 13.66 20.07
C GLU A 426 2.68 14.21 18.78
N ASN A 427 3.11 15.47 18.81
CA ASN A 427 3.61 16.19 17.64
C ASN A 427 5.12 16.45 17.69
N ALA A 428 5.78 16.30 16.55
CA ALA A 428 7.17 16.69 16.34
C ALA A 428 7.42 16.99 14.86
N TYR A 429 8.53 17.67 14.59
CA TYR A 429 9.13 17.77 13.27
C TYR A 429 10.45 17.01 13.26
N PHE A 430 10.73 16.32 12.17
CA PHE A 430 12.03 15.70 11.92
C PHE A 430 12.43 15.89 10.47
N ALA A 431 13.73 15.85 10.19
CA ALA A 431 14.26 16.10 8.86
C ALA A 431 15.57 15.33 8.64
N ASN A 432 15.89 15.07 7.38
CA ASN A 432 17.21 14.60 6.96
C ASN A 432 17.65 15.44 5.75
N ILE A 433 18.94 15.73 5.68
CA ILE A 433 19.59 16.34 4.52
C ILE A 433 20.33 15.26 3.73
N TYR A 434 20.17 15.27 2.41
CA TYR A 434 20.82 14.38 1.47
C TYR A 434 21.52 15.17 0.39
N THR A 435 22.44 14.55 -0.34
CA THR A 435 23.11 15.15 -1.51
C THR A 435 22.62 14.47 -2.78
N ALA A 436 22.01 15.23 -3.68
CA ALA A 436 21.49 14.71 -4.95
C ALA A 436 22.63 14.19 -5.85
N GLY A 437 22.32 13.18 -6.65
CA GLY A 437 23.15 12.77 -7.78
C GLY A 437 23.01 13.73 -8.96
N GLU A 438 23.17 13.19 -10.18
CA GLU A 438 22.98 13.94 -11.43
C GLU A 438 21.66 13.55 -12.08
N GLY A 439 20.90 14.55 -12.56
CA GLY A 439 19.66 14.35 -13.30
C GLY A 439 18.58 13.64 -12.47
N GLU A 440 18.39 14.06 -11.22
CA GLU A 440 17.44 13.42 -10.30
C GLU A 440 16.25 14.33 -9.96
N GLU A 441 15.07 13.73 -9.83
CA GLU A 441 13.88 14.33 -9.24
C GLU A 441 13.44 13.56 -7.98
N LEU A 442 13.12 14.28 -6.91
CA LEU A 442 12.58 13.70 -5.69
C LEU A 442 11.10 13.38 -5.86
N ALA A 443 10.78 12.09 -5.80
CA ALA A 443 9.47 11.57 -6.16
C ALA A 443 8.67 11.04 -4.95
N ALA A 444 9.32 10.71 -3.83
CA ALA A 444 8.62 10.30 -2.61
C ALA A 444 9.49 10.47 -1.34
N ALA A 445 8.83 10.37 -0.18
CA ALA A 445 9.47 10.24 1.13
C ALA A 445 8.90 9.06 1.92
N GLY A 446 9.76 8.31 2.60
CA GLY A 446 9.38 7.17 3.42
C GLY A 446 9.64 7.41 4.90
N PHE A 447 8.69 7.11 5.77
CA PHE A 447 8.87 7.23 7.21
C PHE A 447 7.90 6.32 7.98
N TYR A 448 8.15 6.17 9.27
CA TYR A 448 7.32 5.35 10.15
C TYR A 448 6.20 6.18 10.81
N ALA A 449 4.98 5.65 10.79
CA ALA A 449 3.93 6.03 11.72
C ALA A 449 4.06 5.15 12.97
N THR A 450 4.35 5.77 14.12
CA THR A 450 4.57 5.03 15.38
C THR A 450 3.30 4.61 16.10
N GLY A 451 2.14 4.98 15.58
CA GLY A 451 0.82 4.72 16.18
C GLY A 451 -0.30 4.93 15.17
N GLN A 452 -1.52 4.60 15.58
CA GLN A 452 -2.71 4.72 14.74
C GLN A 452 -3.09 6.19 14.48
N ASP A 453 -3.83 6.40 13.40
CA ASP A 453 -4.39 7.69 13.00
C ASP A 453 -3.35 8.83 12.97
N THR A 454 -2.12 8.49 12.57
CA THR A 454 -1.01 9.43 12.49
C THR A 454 -1.23 10.40 11.34
N GLU A 455 -1.28 11.69 11.64
CA GLU A 455 -1.32 12.76 10.64
C GLU A 455 0.10 13.21 10.27
N TYR A 456 0.28 13.59 9.02
CA TYR A 456 1.58 14.05 8.54
C TYR A 456 1.48 15.15 7.49
N GLU A 457 2.56 15.94 7.42
CA GLU A 457 2.88 16.81 6.30
C GLU A 457 4.35 16.61 5.93
N VAL A 458 4.62 16.33 4.67
CA VAL A 458 5.96 16.21 4.11
C VAL A 458 6.29 17.49 3.36
N TYR A 459 7.45 18.06 3.67
CA TYR A 459 7.99 19.25 3.03
C TYR A 459 9.38 18.98 2.45
N THR A 460 9.76 19.79 1.45
CA THR A 460 11.07 19.71 0.81
C THR A 460 11.78 21.07 0.79
N VAL A 461 13.11 21.05 0.77
CA VAL A 461 13.96 22.23 0.54
C VAL A 461 15.08 21.81 -0.41
N THR A 462 15.29 22.53 -1.51
CA THR A 462 16.40 22.31 -2.44
C THR A 462 17.52 23.33 -2.21
N ASP A 463 18.76 22.97 -2.58
CA ASP A 463 19.98 23.77 -2.39
C ASP A 463 20.09 24.30 -0.95
N VAL A 464 20.20 23.35 -0.02
CA VAL A 464 20.22 23.58 1.43
C VAL A 464 21.57 23.24 2.03
N GLU A 465 22.16 24.17 2.79
CA GLU A 465 23.44 23.96 3.46
C GLU A 465 23.26 23.47 4.91
N GLY A 466 22.06 23.67 5.49
CA GLY A 466 21.74 23.24 6.85
C GLY A 466 20.36 23.71 7.32
N SER A 467 20.02 23.37 8.56
CA SER A 467 18.68 23.60 9.13
C SER A 467 18.24 25.06 9.23
N ALA A 468 19.17 26.03 9.21
CA ALA A 468 18.85 27.46 9.17
C ALA A 468 17.97 27.87 7.97
N GLN A 469 18.01 27.09 6.89
CA GLN A 469 17.27 27.33 5.66
C GLN A 469 15.94 26.55 5.56
N PHE A 470 15.58 25.74 6.57
CA PHE A 470 14.33 24.96 6.59
C PHE A 470 13.05 25.82 6.65
N GLY A 471 13.18 27.12 6.90
CA GLY A 471 12.08 28.08 6.75
C GLY A 471 11.61 28.28 5.31
N ARG A 472 12.40 27.87 4.30
CA ARG A 472 12.05 27.93 2.87
C ARG A 472 11.25 26.71 2.39
N ARG A 473 10.88 25.80 3.29
CA ARG A 473 10.26 24.51 2.96
C ARG A 473 8.95 24.68 2.18
N ILE A 474 8.74 23.79 1.22
CA ILE A 474 7.53 23.74 0.38
C ILE A 474 6.79 22.44 0.69
N LEU A 475 5.47 22.51 0.88
CA LEU A 475 4.65 21.33 1.12
C LEU A 475 4.63 20.44 -0.13
N ALA A 476 5.05 19.20 0.01
CA ALA A 476 5.08 18.20 -1.06
C ALA A 476 3.89 17.22 -0.95
N ALA A 477 3.53 16.81 0.26
CA ALA A 477 2.41 15.90 0.52
C ALA A 477 1.85 16.07 1.93
N SER A 478 0.62 15.65 2.17
CA SER A 478 0.03 15.56 3.51
C SER A 478 -1.05 14.49 3.58
N GLY A 479 -1.32 13.99 4.77
CA GLY A 479 -2.30 12.93 4.95
C GLY A 479 -2.45 12.42 6.37
N THR A 480 -3.00 11.22 6.45
CA THR A 480 -3.33 10.49 7.68
C THR A 480 -3.12 9.02 7.38
N LEU A 481 -2.51 8.32 8.32
CA LEU A 481 -2.11 6.92 8.25
C LEU A 481 -2.85 6.18 9.36
N LYS A 482 -3.71 5.24 8.97
CA LYS A 482 -4.65 4.58 9.91
C LYS A 482 -3.93 3.70 10.93
N ASN A 483 -2.94 2.94 10.47
CA ASN A 483 -2.21 1.98 11.29
C ASN A 483 -0.80 2.49 11.58
N ALA A 484 -0.16 1.93 12.60
CA ALA A 484 1.29 2.05 12.74
C ALA A 484 1.99 1.30 11.60
N GLY A 485 3.26 1.60 11.35
CA GLY A 485 4.04 0.93 10.30
C GLY A 485 4.92 1.88 9.51
N PHE A 486 5.35 1.46 8.33
CA PHE A 486 6.14 2.28 7.40
C PHE A 486 5.34 2.60 6.16
N TYR A 487 5.47 3.83 5.68
CA TYR A 487 4.74 4.34 4.52
C TYR A 487 5.66 5.15 3.60
N THR A 488 5.67 4.79 2.32
CA THR A 488 6.22 5.64 1.25
C THR A 488 5.14 6.54 0.66
N ILE A 489 5.32 7.83 0.85
CA ILE A 489 4.40 8.87 0.41
C ILE A 489 4.86 9.42 -0.95
N ASP A 490 4.18 8.98 -2.01
CA ASP A 490 4.42 9.46 -3.36
C ASP A 490 4.05 10.95 -3.50
N PHE A 491 4.94 11.72 -4.10
CA PHE A 491 4.67 13.12 -4.41
C PHE A 491 3.89 13.23 -5.71
N ARG A 492 2.81 14.02 -5.68
CA ARG A 492 2.00 14.27 -6.89
C ARG A 492 2.84 14.88 -8.01
N LYS A 493 3.68 15.84 -7.65
CA LYS A 493 4.62 16.48 -8.56
C LYS A 493 6.02 16.22 -7.98
N PRO A 494 6.88 15.49 -8.70
CA PRO A 494 8.28 15.37 -8.31
C PRO A 494 8.94 16.74 -8.16
N VAL A 495 9.96 16.80 -7.31
CA VAL A 495 10.73 18.02 -7.04
C VAL A 495 12.09 17.88 -7.72
N GLU A 496 12.35 18.72 -8.71
CA GLU A 496 13.66 18.79 -9.38
C GLU A 496 14.77 19.06 -8.36
N LEU A 497 15.83 18.26 -8.41
CA LEU A 497 17.00 18.40 -7.55
C LEU A 497 18.18 18.93 -8.38
N PRO A 498 18.82 20.05 -7.97
CA PRO A 498 20.03 20.50 -8.65
C PRO A 498 21.18 19.51 -8.43
N ASP A 499 21.92 19.22 -9.51
CA ASP A 499 23.00 18.23 -9.50
C ASP A 499 24.05 18.49 -8.41
N GLY A 500 24.36 17.44 -7.64
CA GLY A 500 25.36 17.49 -6.57
C GLY A 500 25.02 18.42 -5.41
N LYS A 501 23.84 19.05 -5.40
CA LYS A 501 23.40 19.92 -4.32
C LYS A 501 22.67 19.14 -3.24
N LYS A 502 22.75 19.69 -2.04
CA LYS A 502 22.02 19.17 -0.90
C LYS A 502 20.53 19.53 -0.99
N PHE A 503 19.68 18.61 -0.55
CA PHE A 503 18.25 18.81 -0.38
C PHE A 503 17.79 18.23 0.96
N ALA A 504 16.71 18.78 1.53
CA ALA A 504 16.13 18.30 2.78
C ALA A 504 14.74 17.74 2.54
N VAL A 505 14.44 16.64 3.21
CA VAL A 505 13.07 16.18 3.44
C VAL A 505 12.74 16.46 4.90
N ILE A 506 11.58 17.05 5.15
CA ILE A 506 11.11 17.44 6.47
C ILE A 506 9.70 16.87 6.66
N VAL A 507 9.45 16.23 7.80
CA VAL A 507 8.14 15.70 8.15
C VAL A 507 7.65 16.38 9.42
N SER A 508 6.47 16.98 9.36
CA SER A 508 5.65 17.30 10.52
C SER A 508 4.78 16.08 10.79
N ILE A 509 4.83 15.52 12.00
CA ILE A 509 4.07 14.34 12.37
C ILE A 509 3.26 14.61 13.64
N ASN A 510 2.04 14.07 13.68
CA ASN A 510 1.18 14.07 14.85
C ASN A 510 0.60 12.67 15.03
N THR A 511 1.04 11.97 16.07
CA THR A 511 0.60 10.60 16.39
C THR A 511 -0.18 10.62 17.71
N PRO A 512 -1.52 10.50 17.69
CA PRO A 512 -2.35 10.50 18.89
C PRO A 512 -1.86 9.52 19.97
N GLY A 513 -1.81 9.97 21.22
CA GLY A 513 -1.34 9.18 22.36
C GLY A 513 0.17 8.96 22.46
N SER A 514 0.96 9.33 21.45
CA SER A 514 2.43 9.19 21.50
C SER A 514 3.08 10.30 22.31
N VAL A 515 4.19 9.97 22.96
CA VAL A 515 5.10 10.94 23.59
C VAL A 515 6.41 11.13 22.81
N HIS A 516 6.71 10.18 21.92
CA HIS A 516 7.90 10.13 21.08
C HIS A 516 7.49 9.65 19.67
N PRO A 517 6.94 10.53 18.81
CA PRO A 517 6.30 10.11 17.56
C PRO A 517 7.30 9.84 16.43
N VAL A 518 8.59 10.12 16.60
CA VAL A 518 9.62 9.98 15.55
C VAL A 518 10.35 8.66 15.74
N ALA A 519 10.29 7.75 14.76
CA ALA A 519 11.11 6.55 14.76
C ALA A 519 12.59 6.88 14.50
N ILE A 520 13.48 6.21 15.21
CA ILE A 520 14.93 6.38 15.10
C ILE A 520 15.64 5.03 15.08
N GLU A 521 16.85 5.02 14.54
CA GLU A 521 17.84 4.01 14.84
C GLU A 521 18.95 4.55 15.74
N TYR A 522 19.45 3.70 16.65
CA TYR A 522 20.48 4.10 17.60
C TYR A 522 21.29 2.88 18.07
N ASN A 523 22.49 3.15 18.58
CA ASN A 523 23.32 2.12 19.19
C ASN A 523 22.68 1.63 20.50
N SER A 524 22.35 0.35 20.58
CA SER A 524 21.76 -0.27 21.77
C SER A 524 22.68 -1.36 22.32
N PRO A 525 23.54 -1.04 23.32
CA PRO A 525 24.46 -2.02 23.90
C PRO A 525 23.75 -3.23 24.49
N ASP A 526 22.59 -3.04 25.12
CA ASP A 526 21.81 -4.12 25.75
C ASP A 526 21.28 -5.12 24.71
N LYS A 527 21.06 -4.67 23.47
CA LYS A 527 20.62 -5.49 22.34
C LYS A 527 21.78 -5.90 21.42
N ASN A 528 23.03 -5.59 21.79
CA ASN A 528 24.22 -5.72 20.93
C ASN A 528 24.08 -5.07 19.54
N LEU A 529 23.19 -4.09 19.39
CA LEU A 529 22.95 -3.42 18.11
C LEU A 529 23.95 -2.29 17.90
N ARG A 530 24.60 -2.30 16.74
CA ARG A 530 25.50 -1.23 16.29
C ARG A 530 25.00 -0.68 14.97
N VAL A 531 24.83 0.64 14.92
CA VAL A 531 24.41 1.38 13.73
C VAL A 531 25.51 2.38 13.34
N ASP A 532 25.59 2.73 12.06
CA ASP A 532 26.42 3.84 11.61
C ASP A 532 25.70 5.14 11.94
N LEU A 533 26.32 6.05 12.70
CA LEU A 533 25.76 7.37 13.02
C LEU A 533 26.51 8.49 12.27
N SER A 534 27.44 8.13 11.40
CA SER A 534 28.26 9.07 10.63
C SER A 534 27.71 9.34 9.23
N ASP A 535 26.74 8.55 8.78
CA ASP A 535 26.05 8.65 7.50
C ASP A 535 24.80 9.54 7.54
N GLY A 536 24.30 9.88 8.75
CA GLY A 536 23.13 10.72 8.98
C GLY A 536 23.41 12.23 8.94
N GLU A 537 22.49 12.97 8.31
CA GLU A 537 22.36 14.42 8.47
C GLU A 537 20.96 14.80 8.97
N GLY A 538 20.59 14.24 10.13
CA GLY A 538 19.28 14.35 10.74
C GLY A 538 19.08 15.55 11.65
N TYR A 539 17.81 15.92 11.80
CA TYR A 539 17.36 16.96 12.71
C TYR A 539 16.01 16.65 13.34
N ILE A 540 15.79 17.16 14.54
CA ILE A 540 14.48 17.16 15.20
C ILE A 540 14.12 18.58 15.69
N SER A 541 12.82 18.90 15.70
CA SER A 541 12.29 20.15 16.22
C SER A 541 10.89 19.98 16.79
N PHE A 542 10.56 20.69 17.87
CA PHE A 542 9.18 20.72 18.37
C PHE A 542 8.27 21.65 17.55
N LYS A 543 8.80 22.79 17.09
CA LYS A 543 8.03 23.87 16.43
C LYS A 543 8.31 24.00 14.92
N GLY A 544 9.28 23.25 14.40
CA GLY A 544 9.74 23.38 13.02
C GLY A 544 10.50 24.67 12.72
N THR A 545 10.98 25.39 13.75
CA THR A 545 11.71 26.67 13.62
C THR A 545 13.08 26.67 14.30
N SER A 546 13.30 25.81 15.29
CA SER A 546 14.58 25.62 15.97
C SER A 546 14.91 24.13 15.95
N TRP A 547 16.06 23.79 15.38
CA TRP A 547 16.39 22.42 15.02
C TRP A 547 17.65 21.96 15.74
N GLU A 548 17.62 20.71 16.16
CA GLU A 548 18.71 20.03 16.87
C GLU A 548 19.27 18.92 15.98
N ARG A 549 20.60 18.79 15.92
CA ARG A 549 21.30 17.72 15.19
C ARG A 549 21.19 16.42 15.98
N VAL A 550 20.48 15.42 15.47
CA VAL A 550 20.19 14.18 16.23
C VAL A 550 21.42 13.31 16.43
N GLU A 551 22.34 13.26 15.46
CA GLU A 551 23.57 12.47 15.57
C GLU A 551 24.54 13.05 16.61
N GLU A 552 24.51 14.38 16.79
CA GLU A 552 25.37 15.11 17.72
C GLU A 552 24.81 15.12 19.14
N GLU A 553 23.52 15.39 19.28
CA GLU A 553 22.89 15.65 20.57
C GLU A 553 22.14 14.43 21.13
N GLN A 554 21.58 13.58 20.27
CA GLN A 554 20.74 12.43 20.65
C GLN A 554 21.40 11.07 20.37
N LYS A 555 22.50 11.03 19.61
CA LYS A 555 23.25 9.81 19.24
C LYS A 555 22.39 8.78 18.53
N CYS A 556 21.58 9.24 17.59
CA CYS A 556 20.69 8.44 16.75
C CYS A 556 20.57 9.03 15.34
N ASN A 557 20.08 8.23 14.40
CA ASN A 557 19.60 8.70 13.09
C ASN A 557 18.07 8.69 13.09
N VAL A 558 17.44 9.67 12.44
CA VAL A 558 15.99 9.64 12.19
C VAL A 558 15.65 8.68 11.05
N CYS A 559 14.58 7.89 11.22
CA CYS A 559 14.12 6.98 10.18
C CYS A 559 13.27 7.72 9.14
N LEU A 560 13.96 8.41 8.23
CA LEU A 560 13.38 9.15 7.12
C LEU A 560 14.13 8.74 5.85
N LYS A 561 13.41 8.38 4.79
CA LYS A 561 13.98 7.98 3.49
C LYS A 561 13.50 8.92 2.41
N ALA A 562 14.33 9.14 1.38
CA ALA A 562 13.97 9.93 0.20
C ALA A 562 14.18 9.08 -1.06
N TYR A 563 13.20 9.10 -1.97
CA TYR A 563 13.23 8.29 -3.19
C TYR A 563 13.26 9.19 -4.41
N THR A 564 14.26 9.00 -5.27
CA THR A 564 14.42 9.78 -6.50
C THR A 564 14.25 8.93 -7.75
N ARG A 565 13.88 9.60 -8.85
CA ARG A 565 13.90 9.07 -10.21
C ARG A 565 14.86 9.88 -11.06
N LYS A 566 15.33 9.30 -12.15
CA LYS A 566 16.00 10.06 -13.21
C LYS A 566 15.00 10.99 -13.86
N THR A 567 15.41 12.22 -14.13
CA THR A 567 14.65 13.14 -14.98
C THR A 567 14.57 12.54 -16.39
N GLU A 568 13.36 12.37 -16.93
CA GLU A 568 13.21 11.97 -18.33
C GLU A 568 13.78 13.09 -19.21
N ASP A 569 14.80 12.75 -20.01
CA ASP A 569 15.27 13.62 -21.08
C ASP A 569 14.11 13.77 -22.06
N THR A 570 13.45 14.92 -22.03
CA THR A 570 12.64 15.36 -23.16
C THR A 570 13.59 15.70 -24.29
N GLU A 571 14.05 14.69 -25.02
CA GLU A 571 14.55 14.90 -26.37
C GLU A 571 13.40 15.54 -27.15
N ASN A 572 13.49 16.85 -27.32
CA ASN A 572 12.69 17.59 -28.28
C ASN A 572 12.90 16.92 -29.64
N GLU A 573 11.93 16.11 -30.07
CA GLU A 573 11.74 15.81 -31.49
C GLU A 573 11.48 17.14 -32.20
N GLY A 574 12.57 17.73 -32.71
CA GLY A 574 12.58 18.96 -33.51
C GLY A 574 12.28 18.71 -34.98
#